data_AF-A0A166Z4C3-F1
#
_entry.id   AF-A0A166Z4C3-F1
#
_cell.length_a   1.000
_cell.length_b   1.000
_cell.length_c   1.000
_cell.angle_alpha   90.00
_cell.angle_beta   90.00
_cell.angle_gamma   90.00
#
_symmetry.space_group_name_H-M   'P 1'
#
loop_
_entity.id
_entity.type
_entity.pdbx_description
1 polymer ?
#
loop_
_entity_poly.entity_id
_entity_poly.type
_entity_poly.pdbx_seq_one_letter_code
_entity_poly.pdbx_strand_id
1 'polypeptide(L)' 'MTHVILKPQVEWQAGNSVIVKTLNLLHHQPHEACFLANSVNTDTQIKPK' A
#
# COMPACT_ATOMS: atom_id res chain seq x y z
N MET A 1 2.98 -19.11 -10.33
CA MET A 1 3.05 -17.64 -10.12
C MET A 1 2.64 -17.38 -8.68
N THR A 2 3.48 -16.74 -7.87
CA THR A 2 3.20 -16.48 -6.45
C THR A 2 2.35 -15.21 -6.33
N HIS A 3 1.37 -15.22 -5.43
CA HIS A 3 0.48 -14.08 -5.18
C HIS A 3 0.68 -13.52 -3.77
N VAL A 4 0.84 -12.20 -3.65
CA VAL A 4 1.04 -11.50 -2.37
C VAL A 4 0.02 -10.38 -2.21
N ILE A 5 -0.66 -10.34 -1.06
CA ILE A 5 -1.62 -9.28 -0.72
C ILE A 5 -1.13 -8.56 0.54
N LEU A 6 -0.78 -7.29 0.39
CA LEU A 6 -0.40 -6.41 1.49
C LEU A 6 -1.65 -5.76 2.09
N LYS A 7 -1.79 -5.82 3.42
CA LYS A 7 -2.91 -5.24 4.17
C LYS A 7 -2.39 -4.25 5.22
N PRO A 8 -1.83 -3.11 4.81
CA PRO A 8 -1.28 -2.14 5.74
C PRO A 8 -2.38 -1.50 6.59
N GLN A 9 -2.07 -1.28 7.86
CA GLN A 9 -2.85 -0.47 8.80
C GLN A 9 -2.00 0.73 9.19
N VAL A 10 -2.57 1.93 9.14
CA VAL A 10 -1.87 3.18 9.46
C VAL A 10 -2.55 3.84 10.65
N GLU A 11 -1.77 4.12 11.68
CA GLU A 11 -2.21 4.90 12.83
C GLU A 11 -1.71 6.34 12.67
N TRP A 12 -2.63 7.29 12.76
CA TRP A 12 -2.34 8.71 12.68
C TRP A 12 -2.23 9.30 14.07
N GLN A 13 -1.39 10.33 14.23
CA GLN A 13 -1.36 11.10 15.48
C GLN A 13 -2.73 11.71 15.79
N ALA A 14 -3.01 11.89 17.09
CA ALA A 14 -4.28 12.46 17.55
C ALA A 14 -4.55 13.83 16.88
N GLY A 15 -5.77 13.99 16.36
CA GLY A 15 -6.21 15.19 15.65
C GLY A 15 -5.98 15.15 14.14
N ASN A 16 -5.22 14.19 13.62
CA ASN A 16 -5.04 13.98 12.18
C ASN A 16 -5.87 12.78 11.72
N SER A 17 -6.66 12.97 10.66
CA SER A 17 -7.28 11.87 9.93
C SER A 17 -7.10 12.09 8.43
N VAL A 18 -6.87 11.01 7.72
CA VAL A 18 -6.74 11.02 6.27
C VAL A 18 -7.96 10.34 5.70
N ILE A 19 -8.62 10.99 4.74
CA ILE A 19 -9.76 10.40 4.05
C ILE A 19 -9.32 9.14 3.29
N VAL A 20 -10.20 8.14 3.21
CA VAL A 20 -9.91 6.84 2.57
C VAL A 20 -9.31 6.99 1.16
N LYS A 21 -9.79 7.97 0.38
CA LYS A 21 -9.25 8.26 -0.97
C LYS A 21 -7.77 8.63 -0.94
N THR A 22 -7.36 9.46 0.01
CA THR A 22 -5.97 9.89 0.17
C THR A 22 -5.11 8.75 0.74
N LEU A 23 -5.64 7.93 1.65
CA LEU A 23 -4.95 6.74 2.15
C LEU A 23 -4.66 5.75 1.00
N ASN A 24 -5.63 5.50 0.12
CA ASN A 24 -5.45 4.66 -1.05
C ASN A 24 -4.39 5.22 -2.01
N LEU A 25 -4.38 6.54 -2.23
CA LEU A 25 -3.36 7.19 -3.07
C LEU A 25 -1.95 7.03 -2.47
N LEU A 26 -1.83 7.24 -1.15
CA LEU A 26 -0.58 7.10 -0.40
C LEU A 26 -0.05 5.67 -0.37
N HIS A 27 -0.90 4.65 -0.51
CA HIS A 27 -0.48 3.26 -0.63
C HIS A 27 -0.18 2.84 -2.08
N HIS A 28 -0.83 3.45 -3.06
CA HIS A 28 -0.62 3.14 -4.48
C HIS A 28 0.70 3.69 -5.01
N GLN A 29 1.01 4.97 -4.74
CA GLN A 29 2.21 5.64 -5.25
C GLN A 29 3.53 4.96 -4.86
N PRO A 30 3.72 4.50 -3.61
CA PRO A 30 4.97 3.82 -3.23
C PRO A 30 5.13 2.45 -3.88
N HIS A 31 4.04 1.80 -4.28
CA HIS A 31 4.12 0.47 -4.88
C HIS A 31 4.67 0.52 -6.31
N GLU A 32 4.25 1.50 -7.10
CA GLU A 32 4.84 1.74 -8.43
C GLU A 32 6.34 2.02 -8.35
N ALA A 33 6.78 2.69 -7.28
CA ALA A 33 8.18 2.99 -7.04
C ALA A 33 8.91 1.93 -6.17
N CYS A 34 8.26 0.82 -5.79
CA CYS A 34 8.81 -0.10 -4.80
C CYS A 34 9.87 -1.01 -5.45
N PHE A 35 11.13 -0.84 -5.07
CA PHE A 35 12.24 -1.66 -5.59
C PHE A 35 12.00 -3.16 -5.42
N LEU A 36 11.42 -3.59 -4.30
CA LEU A 36 11.14 -5.01 -4.05
C LEU A 36 10.05 -5.55 -4.96
N ALA A 37 8.94 -4.79 -5.12
CA ALA A 37 7.85 -5.18 -6.01
C ALA A 37 8.31 -5.24 -7.48
N ASN A 38 9.15 -4.28 -7.88
CA ASN A 38 9.66 -4.18 -9.25
C ASN A 38 10.81 -5.16 -9.55
N SER A 39 11.27 -5.93 -8.56
CA SER A 39 12.37 -6.90 -8.73
C SER A 39 11.90 -8.36 -8.73
N VAL A 40 10.59 -8.61 -8.68
CA VAL A 40 10.03 -9.96 -8.57
C VAL A 40 8.92 -10.18 -9.60
N ASN A 41 8.72 -11.44 -10.01
CA ASN A 41 7.61 -11.84 -10.89
C ASN A 41 6.31 -12.15 -10.11
N THR A 42 6.22 -11.69 -8.86
CA THR A 42 5.10 -11.96 -7.95
C THR A 42 3.97 -10.98 -8.24
N ASP A 43 2.74 -11.49 -8.43
CA ASP A 43 1.55 -10.64 -8.50
C ASP A 43 1.29 -10.05 -7.11
N THR A 44 1.38 -8.74 -7.00
CA THR A 44 1.32 -8.03 -5.71
C THR A 44 0.14 -7.07 -5.72
N GLN A 45 -0.71 -7.18 -4.70
CA GLN A 45 -1.90 -6.32 -4.53
C GLN A 45 -1.89 -5.66 -3.16
N ILE A 46 -2.39 -4.42 -3.09
CA ILE A 46 -2.51 -3.67 -1.83
C ILE A 46 -3.99 -3.48 -1.49
N LYS A 47 -4.36 -3.83 -0.26
CA LYS A 47 -5.71 -3.67 0.31
C LYS A 47 -5.60 -2.99 1.70
N PRO A 48 -5.50 -1.66 1.76
CA PRO A 48 -5.40 -0.91 3.01
C PRO A 48 -6.64 -1.14 3.89
N LYS A 49 -6.46 -1.14 5.21
CA LYS A 49 -7.54 -1.24 6.21
C LYS A 49 -7.67 0.04 7.02
#